data_AF-A0A2P5L9S6-F1
#
_entry.id   AF-A0A2P5L9S6-F1
#
_cell.length_a   1.000
_cell.length_b   1.000
_cell.length_c   1.000
_cell.angle_alpha   90.00
_cell.angle_beta   90.00
_cell.angle_gamma   90.00
#
_symmetry.space_group_name_H-M   'P 1'
#
loop_
_entity.id
_entity.type
_entity.pdbx_description
1 polymer ?
#
loop_
_entity_poly.entity_id
_entity_poly.type
_entity_poly.pdbx_seq_one_letter_code
_entity_poly.pdbx_strand_id
1 'polypeptide(L)'
;MIELFFFESESEAIAAAHALEKLGGRAKKLLAECIEHQGITRKSASAAARALESEGFLFITESDDIFDKSVEMKPSLWGEEAMDLLEFLSQNST
;
A
#
# COMPACT_ATOMS: atom_id res chain seq x y z
N MET A 1 -20.88 -6.32 0.36
CA MET A 1 -19.83 -7.35 0.30
C MET A 1 -18.78 -6.78 -0.63
N ILE A 2 -17.57 -6.53 -0.13
CA ILE A 2 -16.44 -6.21 -1.03
C ILE A 2 -16.05 -7.51 -1.72
N GLU A 3 -15.92 -7.46 -3.04
CA GLU A 3 -15.31 -8.56 -3.79
C GLU A 3 -13.79 -8.40 -3.70
N LEU A 4 -13.13 -9.39 -3.10
CA LEU A 4 -11.68 -9.49 -2.99
C LEU A 4 -11.24 -10.59 -3.95
N PHE A 5 -10.35 -10.26 -4.89
CA PHE A 5 -9.96 -11.15 -5.98
C PHE A 5 -8.57 -11.77 -5.77
N PHE A 6 -7.71 -11.11 -4.99
CA PHE A 6 -6.34 -11.52 -4.77
C PHE A 6 -6.21 -12.37 -3.49
N PHE A 7 -6.94 -12.05 -2.43
CA PHE A 7 -6.90 -12.83 -1.20
C PHE A 7 -7.54 -14.22 -1.35
N GLU A 8 -6.89 -15.26 -0.82
CA GLU A 8 -7.42 -16.63 -0.87
C GLU A 8 -8.55 -16.85 0.14
N SER A 9 -8.60 -16.02 1.19
CA SER A 9 -9.66 -16.07 2.21
C SER A 9 -9.97 -14.71 2.83
N GLU A 10 -11.19 -14.56 3.35
CA GLU A 10 -11.60 -13.37 4.10
C GLU A 10 -10.70 -13.10 5.33
N SER A 11 -10.26 -14.16 6.02
CA SER A 11 -9.36 -14.01 7.18
C SER A 11 -8.00 -13.41 6.83
N GLU A 12 -7.50 -13.74 5.64
CA GLU A 12 -6.23 -13.23 5.14
C GLU A 12 -6.36 -11.75 4.78
N ALA A 13 -7.46 -11.38 4.13
CA ALA A 13 -7.77 -10.01 3.81
C ALA A 13 -7.90 -9.14 5.07
N ILE A 14 -8.64 -9.62 6.09
CA ILE A 14 -8.78 -8.92 7.37
C ILE A 14 -7.41 -8.76 8.05
N ALA A 15 -6.56 -9.80 8.02
CA ALA A 15 -5.22 -9.72 8.58
C ALA A 15 -4.37 -8.65 7.88
N ALA A 16 -4.45 -8.56 6.55
CA ALA A 16 -3.76 -7.55 5.76
C ALA A 16 -4.29 -6.13 6.05
N ALA A 17 -5.61 -5.93 6.12
CA ALA A 17 -6.22 -4.66 6.50
C ALA A 17 -5.76 -4.22 7.91
N HIS A 18 -5.70 -5.14 8.87
CA HIS A 18 -5.19 -4.85 10.21
C HIS A 18 -3.68 -4.57 10.23
N ALA A 19 -2.89 -5.23 9.40
CA ALA A 19 -1.47 -4.93 9.24
C ALA A 19 -1.29 -3.50 8.70
N LEU A 20 -2.05 -3.14 7.66
CA LEU A 20 -2.06 -1.80 7.08
C LEU A 20 -2.50 -0.72 8.10
N GLU A 21 -3.51 -1.00 8.93
CA GLU A 21 -3.93 -0.10 10.01
C GLU A 21 -2.80 0.18 11.01
N LYS A 22 -2.05 -0.85 11.40
CA LYS A 22 -0.92 -0.74 12.35
C LYS A 22 0.24 0.09 11.81
N LEU A 23 0.44 0.16 10.48
CA LEU A 23 1.44 1.02 9.87
C LEU A 23 1.13 2.53 10.01
N GLY A 24 -0.13 2.86 10.32
CA GLY A 24 -0.56 4.20 10.66
C GLY A 24 -0.84 5.12 9.47
N GLY A 25 -1.39 6.31 9.75
CA GLY A 25 -1.97 7.19 8.74
C GLY A 25 -1.02 7.67 7.64
N ARG A 26 0.29 7.77 7.91
CA ARG A 26 1.28 8.18 6.89
C ARG A 26 1.49 7.09 5.83
N ALA A 27 1.54 5.83 6.25
CA ALA A 27 1.65 4.69 5.34
C ALA A 27 0.36 4.56 4.51
N LYS A 28 -0.81 4.64 5.17
CA LYS A 28 -2.10 4.60 4.47
C LYS A 28 -2.23 5.70 3.41
N LYS A 29 -1.89 6.94 3.76
CA LYS A 29 -1.93 8.06 2.81
C LYS A 29 -0.99 7.87 1.61
N LEU A 30 0.21 7.36 1.86
CA LEU A 30 1.17 7.09 0.79
C LEU A 30 0.68 5.97 -0.14
N LEU A 31 0.15 4.88 0.44
CA LEU A 31 -0.41 3.79 -0.34
C LEU A 31 -1.61 4.27 -1.18
N ALA A 32 -2.54 5.04 -0.59
CA ALA A 32 -3.66 5.62 -1.31
C ALA A 32 -3.22 6.49 -2.50
N GLU A 33 -2.20 7.33 -2.32
CA GLU A 33 -1.63 8.12 -3.41
C GLU A 33 -1.04 7.23 -4.53
N CYS A 34 -0.39 6.13 -4.16
CA CYS A 34 0.14 5.17 -5.13
C CYS A 34 -0.98 4.44 -5.88
N ILE A 35 -2.07 4.09 -5.21
CA ILE A 35 -3.26 3.46 -5.83
C ILE A 35 -3.93 4.43 -6.81
N GLU A 36 -4.17 5.68 -6.38
CA GLU A 36 -4.82 6.71 -7.20
C GLU A 36 -4.06 6.99 -8.50
N HIS A 37 -2.72 7.04 -8.43
CA HIS A 37 -1.88 7.33 -9.59
C HIS A 37 -1.33 6.09 -10.30
N GLN A 38 -1.66 4.88 -9.83
CA GLN A 38 -1.07 3.62 -10.30
C GLN A 38 0.46 3.63 -10.27
N GLY A 39 0.99 4.31 -9.26
CA GLY A 39 2.40 4.51 -8.98
C GLY A 39 2.83 5.98 -8.97
N ILE A 40 3.87 6.28 -8.19
CA ILE A 40 4.46 7.61 -8.08
C ILE A 40 5.98 7.54 -8.15
N THR A 41 6.61 8.63 -8.59
CA THR A 41 8.07 8.78 -8.56
C THR A 41 8.47 9.86 -7.56
N ARG A 42 9.44 9.56 -6.69
CA ARG A 42 10.03 10.53 -5.76
C ARG A 42 11.55 10.47 -5.78
N LYS A 43 12.22 11.40 -5.10
CA LYS A 43 13.70 11.43 -4.99
C LYS A 43 14.27 10.41 -3.99
N SER A 44 13.46 9.92 -3.07
CA SER A 44 13.86 8.90 -2.09
C SER A 44 12.65 8.12 -1.56
N ALA A 45 12.89 6.89 -1.10
CA ALA A 45 11.93 6.10 -0.34
C ALA A 45 11.85 6.63 1.10
N SER A 46 10.64 6.96 1.56
CA SER A 46 10.40 7.31 2.96
C SER A 46 10.38 6.05 3.85
N ALA A 47 10.51 6.22 5.17
CA ALA A 47 10.33 5.11 6.11
C ALA A 47 8.96 4.44 5.99
N ALA A 48 7.91 5.22 5.69
CA ALA A 48 6.57 4.68 5.42
C ALA A 48 6.53 3.84 4.13
N ALA A 49 7.23 4.28 3.09
CA ALA A 49 7.35 3.51 1.84
C ALA A 49 8.03 2.15 2.10
N ARG A 50 9.14 2.17 2.84
CA ARG A 50 9.88 0.95 3.20
C ARG A 50 9.06 0.00 4.09
N ALA A 51 8.25 0.54 5.00
CA ALA A 51 7.36 -0.28 5.82
C ALA A 51 6.23 -0.93 4.99
N LEU A 52 5.68 -0.21 4.01
CA LEU A 52 4.70 -0.78 3.08
C LEU A 52 5.33 -1.86 2.19
N GLU A 53 6.55 -1.63 1.71
CA GLU A 53 7.31 -2.60 0.94
C GLU A 53 7.59 -3.88 1.73
N SER A 54 7.98 -3.77 3.01
CA SER A 54 8.24 -4.94 3.86
C SER A 54 6.99 -5.78 4.14
N GLU A 55 5.81 -5.17 4.15
CA GLU A 55 4.51 -5.87 4.30
C GLU A 55 3.93 -6.32 2.95
N GLY A 56 4.62 -6.05 1.83
CA GLY A 56 4.18 -6.45 0.48
C GLY A 56 3.08 -5.58 -0.12
N PHE A 57 2.76 -4.42 0.47
CA PHE A 57 1.73 -3.49 -0.02
C PHE A 57 2.23 -2.57 -1.15
N LEU A 58 3.55 -2.45 -1.31
CA LEU A 58 4.18 -1.53 -2.25
C LEU A 58 5.42 -2.19 -2.87
N PHE A 59 5.64 -1.96 -4.17
CA PHE A 59 6.90 -2.26 -4.83
C PHE A 59 7.73 -0.99 -4.96
N ILE A 60 9.01 -1.05 -4.60
CA ILE A 60 9.94 0.07 -4.76
C ILE A 60 11.03 -0.32 -5.76
N THR A 61 11.20 0.51 -6.79
CA THR A 61 12.30 0.41 -7.75
C THR A 61 13.16 1.66 -7.64
N GLU A 62 14.43 1.49 -7.29
CA GLU A 62 15.38 2.60 -7.18
C GLU A 62 16.24 2.69 -8.45
N SER A 63 16.31 3.89 -9.02
CA SER A 63 17.22 4.23 -10.10
C SER A 63 18.33 5.12 -9.53
N ASP A 64 19.58 4.67 -9.67
CA ASP A 64 20.77 5.41 -9.24
C ASP A 64 21.59 5.79 -10.47
N ASP A 65 20.97 6.53 -11.38
CA ASP A 65 21.67 7.13 -12.50
C ASP A 65 22.51 8.32 -11.97
N ILE A 66 23.69 8.51 -12.54
CA ILE A 66 24.65 9.56 -12.20
C ILE A 66 24.01 10.95 -12.28
N PHE A 67 22.98 11.10 -13.12
CA PHE A 67 22.25 12.35 -13.34
C PHE A 67 20.85 12.40 -12.73
N ASP A 68 20.28 11.25 -12.35
CA ASP A 68 18.97 11.21 -11.71
C ASP A 68 18.84 10.07 -10.71
N LYS A 69 18.74 10.47 -9.44
CA LYS A 69 18.33 9.59 -8.35
C LYS A 69 16.82 9.68 -8.21
N SER A 70 16.14 8.59 -8.55
CA SER A 70 14.69 8.49 -8.46
C SER A 70 14.26 7.14 -7.89
N VAL A 71 13.08 7.15 -7.28
CA VAL A 71 12.45 6.01 -6.65
C VAL A 71 11.03 5.94 -7.17
N GLU A 72 10.77 4.90 -7.97
CA GLU A 72 9.43 4.55 -8.42
C GLU A 72 8.77 3.67 -7.36
N MET A 73 7.54 3.99 -7.01
CA MET A 73 6.72 3.27 -6.03
C MET A 73 5.43 2.87 -6.70
N LYS A 74 5.11 1.58 -6.72
CA LYS A 74 3.87 1.04 -7.30
C LYS A 74 3.07 0.29 -6.24
N PRO A 75 1.74 0.42 -6.20
CA PRO A 75 0.93 -0.43 -5.33
C PRO A 75 1.03 -1.88 -5.79
N SER A 76 0.86 -2.81 -4.85
CA SER A 76 0.55 -4.20 -5.18
C SER A 76 -0.97 -4.40 -5.13
N LEU A 77 -1.47 -5.42 -5.84
CA LEU A 77 -2.88 -5.82 -5.75
C LEU A 77 -3.29 -6.14 -4.31
N TRP A 78 -2.38 -6.77 -3.55
CA TRP A 78 -2.55 -7.03 -2.12
C TRP A 78 -2.74 -5.73 -1.31
N GLY A 79 -1.97 -4.68 -1.62
CA GLY A 79 -2.10 -3.36 -1.02
C GLY A 79 -3.38 -2.64 -1.40
N GLU A 80 -3.81 -2.75 -2.65
CA GLU A 80 -5.09 -2.21 -3.14
C GLU A 80 -6.26 -2.82 -2.36
N GLU A 81 -6.37 -4.14 -2.36
CA GLU A 81 -7.48 -4.83 -1.71
C GLU A 81 -7.45 -4.69 -0.18
N ALA A 82 -6.27 -4.63 0.43
CA ALA A 82 -6.14 -4.37 1.87
C ALA A 82 -6.63 -2.95 2.24
N MET A 83 -6.40 -1.95 1.37
CA MET A 83 -6.91 -0.60 1.58
C MET A 83 -8.43 -0.56 1.45
N ASP A 84 -8.99 -1.16 0.40
CA ASP A 84 -10.44 -1.21 0.17
C ASP A 84 -11.16 -1.86 1.35
N LEU A 85 -10.64 -3.00 1.84
CA LEU A 85 -11.21 -3.68 2.99
C LEU A 85 -11.10 -2.83 4.26
N LEU A 86 -9.96 -2.18 4.48
CA LEU A 86 -9.77 -1.32 5.65
C LEU A 86 -10.77 -0.15 5.67
N GLU A 87 -11.00 0.48 4.52
CA GLU A 87 -11.99 1.54 4.36
C GLU A 87 -13.41 1.03 4.66
N PHE A 88 -13.78 -0.13 4.13
CA PHE A 88 -15.06 -0.76 4.41
C PHE A 88 -15.26 -1.10 5.88
N LEU A 89 -14.25 -1.65 6.55
CA LEU A 89 -14.31 -1.94 7.99
C LEU A 89 -14.49 -0.64 8.78
N SER A 90 -13.82 0.45 8.40
CA SER A 90 -13.94 1.74 9.08
C SER A 90 -15.33 2.37 8.94
N GLN A 91 -15.98 2.21 7.79
CA GLN A 91 -17.31 2.77 7.51
C GLN A 91 -18.44 1.98 8.19
N ASN A 92 -18.26 0.67 8.40
CA ASN A 92 -19.26 -0.19 9.04
C ASN A 92 -19.06 -0.36 10.56
N SER A 93 -18.06 0.31 11.15
CA SER A 93 -17.80 0.33 12.60
C SER A 93 -18.55 1.45 13.34
N THR A 94 -19.50 2.12 12.67
CA THR A 94 -20.33 3.21 13.21
C THR A 94 -21.80 2.81 13.19
#